data_AF-A0A1B6HMA6-F1
#
_entry.id   AF-A0A1B6HMA6-F1
#
_cell.length_a   1.000
_cell.length_b   1.000
_cell.length_c   1.000
_cell.angle_alpha   90.00
_cell.angle_beta   90.00
_cell.angle_gamma   90.00
#
_symmetry.space_group_name_H-M   'P 1'
#
loop_
_entity.id
_entity.type
_entity.pdbx_description
1 polymer ?
#
loop_
_entity_poly.entity_id
_entity_poly.type
_entity_poly.pdbx_seq_one_letter_code
_entity_poly.pdbx_strand_id
1 'polypeptide(L)'
;MLQRRLDEMNQRWHHLKAKSMAIRNRLESNAEHWNALLLSLRELFEWVIRKDTELTGLGPIGGDVASLQKQLDDHRAFRRQLEDKRPVVESNLLSGRQYIANEPPLSDTSDTEAGRDVDGDSRGYRSAEEQARELTRCIRREVNKLSEKWNALIDRSDQWQRKLDDSLAKMRMFQKNMDEASGRLGAVESTKNSWTNPTDVSQVPEMLEDL
;
A
#
# COMPACT_ATOMS: atom_id res chain seq x y z
N MET A 1 -28.94 -66.21 4.11
CA MET A 1 -28.91 -65.36 2.90
C MET A 1 -29.35 -63.92 3.18
N LEU A 2 -30.41 -63.69 3.98
CA LEU A 2 -30.89 -62.35 4.35
C LEU A 2 -29.92 -61.57 5.25
N GLN A 3 -29.32 -62.22 6.24
CA GLN A 3 -28.31 -61.61 7.13
C GLN A 3 -27.18 -60.94 6.34
N ARG A 4 -26.60 -61.68 5.38
CA ARG A 4 -25.53 -61.18 4.51
C ARG A 4 -25.94 -59.97 3.66
N ARG A 5 -27.18 -59.95 3.14
CA ARG A 5 -27.69 -58.79 2.38
C ARG A 5 -27.91 -57.57 3.28
N LEU A 6 -28.37 -57.78 4.52
CA LEU A 6 -28.51 -56.74 5.52
C LEU A 6 -27.13 -56.16 5.88
N ASP A 7 -26.13 -57.02 6.10
CA ASP A 7 -24.75 -56.61 6.39
C ASP A 7 -24.14 -55.82 5.23
N GLU A 8 -24.30 -56.28 3.98
CA GLU A 8 -23.84 -55.57 2.77
C GLU A 8 -24.52 -54.19 2.63
N MET A 9 -25.82 -54.10 2.90
CA MET A 9 -26.55 -52.83 2.88
C MET A 9 -26.08 -51.88 3.98
N ASN A 10 -25.85 -52.41 5.19
CA ASN A 10 -25.38 -51.63 6.33
C ASN A 10 -23.95 -51.10 6.08
N GLN A 11 -23.07 -51.92 5.48
CA GLN A 11 -21.74 -51.47 5.04
C GLN A 11 -21.81 -50.35 4.00
N ARG A 12 -22.68 -50.48 2.98
CA ARG A 12 -22.88 -49.41 1.98
C ARG A 12 -23.41 -48.13 2.61
N TRP A 13 -24.33 -48.24 3.56
CA TRP A 13 -24.86 -47.12 4.32
C TRP A 13 -23.75 -46.42 5.13
N HIS A 14 -22.94 -47.17 5.88
CA HIS A 14 -21.80 -46.62 6.61
C HIS A 14 -20.79 -45.93 5.68
N HIS A 15 -20.49 -46.53 4.53
CA HIS A 15 -19.61 -45.94 3.53
C HIS A 15 -20.16 -44.63 2.96
N LEU A 16 -21.45 -44.60 2.63
CA LEU A 16 -22.11 -43.39 2.14
C LEU A 16 -22.11 -42.28 3.20
N LYS A 17 -22.39 -42.63 4.45
CA LYS A 17 -22.34 -41.69 5.58
C LYS A 17 -20.93 -41.12 5.76
N ALA A 18 -19.90 -41.96 5.71
CA ALA A 18 -18.51 -41.53 5.80
C ALA A 18 -18.12 -40.59 4.65
N LYS A 19 -18.49 -40.92 3.42
CA LYS A 19 -18.26 -40.06 2.24
C LYS A 19 -18.97 -38.71 2.36
N SER A 20 -20.23 -38.71 2.79
CA SER A 20 -21.02 -37.48 2.98
C SER A 20 -20.39 -36.57 4.04
N MET A 21 -19.97 -37.15 5.17
CA MET A 21 -19.25 -36.41 6.22
C MET A 21 -17.93 -35.83 5.71
N ALA A 22 -17.15 -36.59 4.94
CA ALA A 22 -15.89 -36.10 4.39
C ALA A 22 -16.09 -34.93 3.41
N ILE A 23 -17.12 -35.00 2.55
CA ILE A 23 -17.47 -33.91 1.63
C ILE A 23 -17.87 -32.66 2.41
N ARG A 24 -18.75 -32.80 3.41
CA ARG A 24 -19.19 -31.67 4.25
C ARG A 24 -18.01 -31.00 4.94
N ASN A 25 -17.16 -31.76 5.60
CA ASN A 25 -15.99 -31.22 6.32
C ASN A 25 -15.04 -30.47 5.36
N ARG A 26 -14.86 -30.99 4.12
CA ARG A 26 -14.04 -30.32 3.12
C ARG A 26 -14.65 -29.00 2.65
N LEU A 27 -15.97 -28.96 2.45
CA LEU A 27 -16.67 -27.73 2.06
C LEU A 27 -16.63 -26.68 3.16
N GLU A 28 -16.83 -27.09 4.41
CA GLU A 28 -16.77 -26.21 5.59
C GLU A 28 -15.37 -25.61 5.76
N SER A 29 -14.32 -26.44 5.74
CA SER A 29 -12.93 -25.97 5.80
C SER A 29 -12.57 -25.03 4.65
N ASN A 30 -13.06 -25.31 3.44
CA ASN A 30 -12.86 -24.42 2.29
C ASN A 30 -13.58 -23.08 2.48
N ALA A 31 -14.82 -23.08 2.97
CA ALA A 31 -15.56 -21.86 3.27
C ALA A 31 -14.87 -21.02 4.36
N GLU A 32 -14.40 -21.65 5.43
CA GLU A 32 -13.63 -20.99 6.49
C GLU A 32 -12.37 -20.33 5.93
N HIS A 33 -11.61 -21.04 5.09
CA HIS A 33 -10.41 -20.52 4.45
C HIS A 33 -10.67 -19.23 3.65
N TRP A 34 -11.70 -19.22 2.80
CA TRP A 34 -12.02 -18.06 1.97
C TRP A 34 -12.62 -16.90 2.77
N ASN A 35 -13.37 -17.19 3.84
CA ASN A 35 -13.82 -16.15 4.76
C ASN A 35 -12.63 -15.51 5.51
N ALA A 36 -11.65 -16.31 5.93
CA ALA A 36 -10.42 -15.79 6.53
C ALA A 36 -9.61 -14.92 5.55
N LEU A 37 -9.53 -15.32 4.27
CA LEU A 37 -8.94 -14.49 3.22
C LEU A 37 -9.67 -13.15 3.07
N LEU A 38 -11.01 -13.17 3.00
CA LEU A 38 -11.81 -11.95 2.89
C LEU A 38 -11.56 -11.00 4.08
N LEU A 39 -11.48 -11.54 5.29
CA LEU A 39 -11.14 -10.76 6.48
C LEU A 39 -9.75 -10.14 6.36
N SER A 40 -8.74 -10.92 5.98
CA SER A 40 -7.37 -10.44 5.82
C SER A 40 -7.27 -9.35 4.75
N LEU A 41 -7.96 -9.49 3.62
CA LEU A 41 -8.02 -8.46 2.58
C LEU A 41 -8.58 -7.13 3.11
N ARG A 42 -9.64 -7.16 3.92
CA ARG A 42 -10.23 -5.96 4.54
C ARG A 42 -9.28 -5.31 5.55
N GLU A 43 -8.64 -6.12 6.40
CA GLU A 43 -7.66 -5.62 7.37
C GLU A 43 -6.46 -4.97 6.70
N LEU A 44 -5.98 -5.58 5.60
CA LEU A 44 -4.92 -5.01 4.79
C LEU A 44 -5.37 -3.71 4.13
N PHE A 45 -6.59 -3.64 3.59
CA PHE A 45 -7.12 -2.41 3.01
C PHE A 45 -7.16 -1.26 4.02
N GLU A 46 -7.68 -1.50 5.22
CA GLU A 46 -7.67 -0.52 6.32
C GLU A 46 -6.25 -0.16 6.77
N TRP A 47 -5.33 -1.12 6.76
CA TRP A 47 -3.91 -0.83 7.03
C TRP A 47 -3.30 0.09 5.97
N VAL A 48 -3.58 -0.13 4.69
CA VAL A 48 -3.10 0.73 3.59
C VAL A 48 -3.70 2.13 3.71
N ILE A 49 -4.99 2.26 4.05
CA ILE A 49 -5.62 3.56 4.32
C ILE A 49 -4.88 4.31 5.44
N ARG A 50 -4.59 3.64 6.56
CA ARG A 50 -3.86 4.27 7.67
C ARG A 50 -2.46 4.72 7.25
N LYS A 51 -1.74 3.92 6.45
CA LYS A 51 -0.43 4.30 5.90
C LYS A 51 -0.50 5.45 4.92
N ASP A 52 -1.56 5.54 4.14
CA ASP A 52 -1.85 6.67 3.26
C ASP A 52 -2.01 7.98 4.05
N THR A 53 -2.70 7.92 5.19
CA THR A 53 -2.85 9.05 6.12
C THR A 53 -1.53 9.39 6.81
N GLU A 54 -0.74 8.39 7.24
CA GLU A 54 0.58 8.58 7.83
C GLU A 54 1.54 9.28 6.86
N LEU A 55 1.55 8.88 5.59
CA LEU A 55 2.33 9.54 4.54
C LEU A 55 1.92 11.00 4.35
N THR A 56 0.61 11.28 4.43
CA THR A 56 0.09 12.67 4.40
C THR A 56 0.54 13.46 5.64
N GLY A 57 0.64 12.79 6.78
CA GLY A 57 1.08 13.34 8.06
C GLY A 57 2.58 13.68 8.15
N LEU A 58 3.43 13.21 7.22
CA LEU A 58 4.84 13.64 7.15
C LEU A 58 5.01 15.14 6.82
N GLY A 59 3.89 15.81 6.52
CA GLY A 59 3.80 17.26 6.45
C GLY A 59 4.34 17.82 5.14
N PRO A 60 4.27 19.15 4.95
CA PRO A 60 4.87 19.80 3.80
C PRO A 60 6.40 19.65 3.84
N ILE A 61 7.03 19.80 2.67
CA ILE A 61 8.49 19.77 2.52
C ILE A 61 9.13 20.83 3.42
N GLY A 62 10.14 20.43 4.19
CA GLY A 62 10.89 21.29 5.11
C GLY A 62 11.60 22.45 4.41
N GLY A 63 11.75 23.57 5.15
CA GLY A 63 12.31 24.82 4.64
C GLY A 63 13.81 24.98 4.87
N ASP A 64 14.51 23.96 5.35
CA ASP A 64 15.94 23.97 5.64
C ASP A 64 16.56 22.56 5.51
N VAL A 65 17.89 22.47 5.44
CA VAL A 65 18.58 21.20 5.22
C VAL A 65 18.36 20.21 6.36
N ALA A 66 18.29 20.67 7.62
CA ALA A 66 18.13 19.79 8.77
C ALA A 66 16.72 19.19 8.83
N SER A 67 15.68 20.00 8.56
CA SER A 67 14.30 19.49 8.48
C SER A 67 14.11 18.50 7.33
N LEU A 68 14.68 18.77 6.15
CA LEU A 68 14.65 17.85 5.01
C LEU A 68 15.37 16.53 5.31
N GLN A 69 16.52 16.58 5.99
CA GLN A 69 17.25 15.38 6.38
C GLN A 69 16.43 14.51 7.35
N LYS A 70 15.77 15.15 8.33
CA LYS A 70 14.86 14.45 9.24
C LYS A 70 13.69 13.80 8.48
N GLN A 71 13.05 14.52 7.57
CA GLN A 71 11.95 13.98 6.77
C GLN A 71 12.38 12.79 5.89
N LEU A 72 13.61 12.79 5.38
CA LEU A 72 14.17 11.65 4.66
C LEU A 72 14.35 10.43 5.55
N ASP A 73 14.82 10.62 6.78
CA ASP A 73 14.99 9.51 7.73
C ASP A 73 13.64 8.96 8.19
N ASP A 74 12.67 9.83 8.47
CA ASP A 74 11.28 9.45 8.78
C ASP A 74 10.66 8.69 7.60
N HIS A 75 10.83 9.17 6.37
CA HIS A 75 10.34 8.48 5.17
C HIS A 75 11.04 7.14 4.92
N ARG A 76 12.33 7.04 5.24
CA ARG A 76 13.06 5.76 5.17
C ARG A 76 12.50 4.74 6.15
N ALA A 77 12.14 5.16 7.37
CA ALA A 77 11.46 4.30 8.33
C ALA A 77 10.06 3.90 7.83
N PHE A 78 9.31 4.83 7.24
CA PHE A 78 8.02 4.55 6.62
C PHE A 78 8.13 3.49 5.50
N ARG A 79 9.09 3.63 4.58
CA ARG A 79 9.29 2.66 3.49
C ARG A 79 9.65 1.26 3.97
N ARG A 80 10.45 1.12 5.03
CA ARG A 80 10.73 -0.20 5.61
C ARG A 80 9.46 -0.90 6.05
N GLN A 81 8.52 -0.18 6.67
CA GLN A 81 7.24 -0.76 7.06
C GLN A 81 6.38 -1.19 5.86
N LEU A 82 6.50 -0.51 4.71
CA LEU A 82 5.85 -0.96 3.48
C LEU A 82 6.50 -2.24 2.95
N GLU A 83 7.84 -2.30 2.90
CA GLU A 83 8.56 -3.49 2.45
C GLU A 83 8.28 -4.71 3.33
N ASP A 84 8.23 -4.53 4.66
CA ASP A 84 7.90 -5.60 5.60
C ASP A 84 6.47 -6.14 5.37
N LYS A 85 5.53 -5.27 4.97
CA LYS A 85 4.12 -5.64 4.74
C LYS A 85 3.87 -6.19 3.32
N ARG A 86 4.69 -5.81 2.34
CA ARG A 86 4.59 -6.21 0.92
C ARG A 86 4.30 -7.70 0.71
N PRO A 87 5.06 -8.66 1.28
CA PRO A 87 4.81 -10.08 1.01
C PRO A 87 3.43 -10.55 1.47
N VAL A 88 2.90 -9.97 2.54
CA VAL A 88 1.56 -10.31 3.06
C VAL A 88 0.48 -9.76 2.12
N VAL A 89 0.64 -8.53 1.63
CA VAL A 89 -0.28 -7.91 0.67
C VAL A 89 -0.28 -8.71 -0.64
N GLU A 90 0.89 -8.98 -1.20
CA GLU A 90 1.03 -9.71 -2.46
C GLU A 90 0.49 -11.13 -2.38
N SER A 91 0.74 -11.85 -1.28
CA SER A 91 0.22 -13.20 -1.04
C SER A 91 -1.32 -13.23 -0.96
N ASN A 92 -1.93 -12.29 -0.24
CA ASN A 92 -3.39 -12.20 -0.14
C ASN A 92 -4.03 -11.82 -1.47
N LEU A 93 -3.44 -10.86 -2.20
CA LEU A 93 -3.90 -10.49 -3.54
C LEU A 93 -3.78 -11.67 -4.51
N LEU A 94 -2.69 -12.43 -4.46
CA LEU A 94 -2.50 -13.61 -5.29
C LEU A 94 -3.55 -14.68 -4.98
N SER A 95 -3.75 -15.00 -3.70
CA SER A 95 -4.75 -15.97 -3.24
C SER A 95 -6.16 -15.57 -3.68
N GLY A 96 -6.50 -14.28 -3.55
CA GLY A 96 -7.77 -13.74 -4.01
C GLY A 96 -7.96 -13.83 -5.52
N ARG A 97 -6.93 -13.52 -6.32
CA ARG A 97 -6.97 -13.68 -7.78
C ARG A 97 -7.11 -15.15 -8.20
N GLN A 98 -6.43 -16.06 -7.53
CA GLN A 98 -6.54 -17.50 -7.78
C GLN A 98 -7.94 -18.02 -7.48
N TYR A 99 -8.52 -17.62 -6.34
CA TYR A 99 -9.90 -17.93 -6.00
C TYR A 99 -10.87 -17.49 -7.11
N ILE A 100 -10.75 -16.22 -7.51
CA ILE A 100 -11.58 -15.62 -8.56
C ILE A 100 -11.42 -16.33 -9.91
N ALA A 101 -10.20 -16.75 -10.27
CA ALA A 101 -9.92 -17.42 -11.53
C ALA A 101 -10.43 -18.87 -11.57
N ASN A 102 -10.48 -19.55 -10.42
CA ASN A 102 -10.98 -20.91 -10.31
C ASN A 102 -12.51 -20.99 -10.26
N GLU A 103 -13.19 -19.86 -10.10
CA GLU A 103 -14.64 -19.80 -10.08
C GLU A 103 -15.19 -19.67 -11.51
N PRO A 104 -16.28 -20.38 -11.87
CA PRO A 104 -16.92 -20.19 -13.15
C PRO A 104 -17.23 -18.69 -13.34
N PRO A 105 -16.99 -18.11 -14.53
CA PRO A 105 -17.37 -16.73 -14.77
C PRO A 105 -18.84 -16.57 -14.38
N LEU A 106 -19.11 -15.68 -13.43
CA LEU A 106 -20.46 -15.26 -13.11
C LEU A 106 -21.03 -14.76 -14.44
N SER A 107 -21.90 -15.55 -15.07
CA SER A 107 -22.53 -15.17 -16.33
C SER A 107 -23.27 -13.86 -16.08
N ASP A 108 -22.80 -12.79 -16.69
CA ASP A 108 -23.44 -11.46 -16.66
C ASP A 108 -24.67 -11.40 -17.59
N THR A 109 -25.13 -12.56 -18.07
CA THR A 109 -26.40 -12.71 -18.78
C THR A 109 -27.19 -13.86 -18.15
N SER A 110 -28.08 -13.52 -17.23
CA SER A 110 -29.27 -14.34 -16.97
C SER A 110 -30.39 -13.46 -16.43
N ASP A 111 -30.72 -12.40 -17.17
CA ASP A 111 -32.08 -11.84 -17.19
C ASP A 111 -33.01 -12.79 -17.95
N THR A 112 -33.05 -14.07 -17.56
CA THR A 112 -34.10 -15.02 -17.96
C THR A 112 -34.05 -16.22 -17.03
N GLU A 113 -34.73 -16.10 -15.90
CA GLU A 113 -35.61 -17.15 -15.36
C GLU A 113 -36.33 -16.58 -14.14
N ALA A 114 -37.13 -15.52 -14.39
CA ALA A 114 -38.30 -15.26 -13.57
C ALA A 114 -39.29 -16.41 -13.83
N GLY A 115 -39.46 -17.30 -12.85
CA GLY A 115 -40.57 -18.24 -12.84
C GLY A 115 -40.19 -19.72 -12.78
N ARG A 116 -39.61 -20.15 -11.65
CA ARG A 116 -40.00 -21.43 -11.04
C ARG A 116 -40.05 -21.26 -9.52
N ASP A 117 -41.20 -20.80 -9.07
CA ASP A 117 -41.64 -21.02 -7.69
C ASP A 117 -41.72 -22.54 -7.46
N VAL A 118 -40.83 -23.05 -6.60
CA VAL A 118 -41.07 -24.28 -5.84
C VAL A 118 -40.72 -23.98 -4.39
N ASP A 119 -41.73 -23.45 -3.72
CA ASP A 119 -42.15 -23.74 -2.35
C ASP A 119 -41.14 -24.41 -1.40
N GLY A 120 -40.82 -23.73 -0.30
CA GLY A 120 -40.06 -24.31 0.80
C GLY A 120 -39.46 -23.27 1.74
N ASP A 121 -40.30 -22.68 2.60
CA ASP A 121 -39.95 -22.03 3.88
C ASP A 121 -38.52 -21.43 3.97
N SER A 122 -38.27 -20.36 3.21
CA SER A 122 -37.01 -19.60 3.28
C SER A 122 -36.99 -18.73 4.53
N ARG A 123 -36.82 -19.42 5.65
CA ARG A 123 -36.67 -18.90 7.00
C ARG A 123 -35.29 -18.24 7.15
N GLY A 124 -35.11 -17.04 6.60
CA GLY A 124 -34.02 -16.10 6.91
C GLY A 124 -32.57 -16.51 6.61
N TYR A 125 -32.31 -17.77 6.24
CA TYR A 125 -30.99 -18.27 5.85
C TYR A 125 -30.90 -18.28 4.32
N ARG A 126 -30.06 -17.41 3.76
CA ARG A 126 -29.64 -17.48 2.35
C ARG A 126 -29.16 -18.90 2.02
N SER A 127 -29.51 -19.41 0.84
CA SER A 127 -29.02 -20.71 0.37
C SER A 127 -27.48 -20.71 0.34
N ALA A 128 -26.85 -21.85 0.65
CA ALA A 128 -25.37 -21.97 0.67
C ALA A 128 -24.73 -21.51 -0.66
N GLU A 129 -25.44 -21.68 -1.77
CA GLU A 129 -25.01 -21.19 -3.08
C GLU A 129 -25.03 -19.66 -3.19
N GLU A 130 -26.03 -18.99 -2.63
CA GLU A 130 -26.09 -17.53 -2.58
C GLU A 130 -24.97 -16.96 -1.68
N GLN A 131 -24.68 -17.63 -0.57
CA GLN A 131 -23.59 -17.25 0.33
C GLN A 131 -22.23 -17.37 -0.36
N ALA A 132 -22.00 -18.45 -1.12
CA ALA A 132 -20.80 -18.63 -1.92
C ALA A 132 -20.67 -17.53 -3.00
N ARG A 133 -21.74 -17.26 -3.76
CA ARG A 133 -21.74 -16.19 -4.78
C ARG A 133 -21.45 -14.82 -4.17
N GLU A 134 -22.00 -14.53 -2.99
CA GLU A 134 -21.75 -13.25 -2.31
C GLU A 134 -20.33 -13.13 -1.77
N LEU A 135 -19.79 -14.22 -1.20
CA LEU A 135 -18.38 -14.29 -0.79
C LEU A 135 -17.46 -13.98 -1.97
N THR A 136 -17.76 -14.53 -3.15
CA THR A 136 -17.00 -14.28 -4.38
C THR A 136 -17.05 -12.83 -4.83
N ARG A 137 -18.23 -12.21 -4.82
CA ARG A 137 -18.36 -10.77 -5.11
C ARG A 137 -17.57 -9.93 -4.10
N CYS A 138 -17.64 -10.28 -2.82
CA CYS A 138 -16.89 -9.60 -1.77
C CYS A 138 -15.37 -9.72 -1.96
N ILE A 139 -14.85 -10.93 -2.17
CA ILE A 139 -13.42 -11.16 -2.41
C ILE A 139 -12.96 -10.39 -3.65
N ARG A 140 -13.70 -10.46 -4.77
CA ARG A 140 -13.38 -9.71 -5.99
C ARG A 140 -13.29 -8.20 -5.73
N ARG A 141 -14.26 -7.65 -5.00
CA ARG A 141 -14.29 -6.23 -4.65
C ARG A 141 -13.10 -5.83 -3.78
N GLU A 142 -12.80 -6.60 -2.74
CA GLU A 142 -11.72 -6.29 -1.81
C GLU A 142 -10.33 -6.50 -2.44
N VAL A 143 -10.14 -7.50 -3.30
CA VAL A 143 -8.90 -7.67 -4.10
C VAL A 143 -8.65 -6.44 -4.97
N ASN A 144 -9.67 -5.94 -5.68
CA ASN A 144 -9.53 -4.77 -6.53
C ASN A 144 -9.19 -3.51 -5.71
N LYS A 145 -9.96 -3.24 -4.66
CA LYS A 145 -9.72 -2.10 -3.76
C LYS A 145 -8.33 -2.11 -3.14
N LEU A 146 -7.92 -3.26 -2.58
CA LEU A 146 -6.60 -3.40 -1.97
C LEU A 146 -5.50 -3.21 -3.00
N SER A 147 -5.63 -3.83 -4.18
CA SER A 147 -4.65 -3.70 -5.26
C SER A 147 -4.47 -2.25 -5.70
N GLU A 148 -5.56 -1.53 -5.96
CA GLU A 148 -5.53 -0.13 -6.36
C GLU A 148 -4.93 0.76 -5.28
N LYS A 149 -5.41 0.63 -4.04
CA LYS A 149 -4.97 1.46 -2.92
C LYS A 149 -3.51 1.20 -2.54
N TRP A 150 -3.06 -0.07 -2.60
CA TRP A 150 -1.67 -0.45 -2.36
C TRP A 150 -0.74 0.17 -3.40
N ASN A 151 -1.05 0.00 -4.70
CA ASN A 151 -0.24 0.57 -5.78
C ASN A 151 -0.18 2.10 -5.67
N ALA A 152 -1.32 2.76 -5.41
CA ALA A 152 -1.36 4.21 -5.22
C ALA A 152 -0.54 4.69 -4.01
N LEU A 153 -0.46 3.90 -2.94
CA LEU A 153 0.40 4.20 -1.79
C LEU A 153 1.88 4.09 -2.14
N ILE A 154 2.28 3.03 -2.85
CA ILE A 154 3.67 2.86 -3.32
C ILE A 154 4.07 4.02 -4.22
N ASP A 155 3.24 4.34 -5.23
CA ASP A 155 3.50 5.45 -6.16
C ASP A 155 3.63 6.79 -5.42
N ARG A 156 2.78 7.03 -4.41
CA ARG A 156 2.83 8.27 -3.63
C ARG A 156 4.08 8.33 -2.74
N SER A 157 4.48 7.21 -2.15
CA SER A 157 5.72 7.12 -1.36
C SER A 157 6.94 7.41 -2.24
N ASP A 158 6.98 6.88 -3.46
CA ASP A 158 8.07 7.16 -4.41
C ASP A 158 8.07 8.62 -4.88
N GLN A 159 6.90 9.19 -5.15
CA GLN A 159 6.79 10.62 -5.47
C GLN A 159 7.26 11.50 -4.32
N TRP A 160 6.92 11.13 -3.08
CA TRP A 160 7.36 11.86 -1.90
C TRP A 160 8.89 11.79 -1.71
N GLN A 161 9.48 10.61 -1.90
CA GLN A 161 10.94 10.44 -1.89
C GLN A 161 11.62 11.36 -2.90
N ARG A 162 11.17 11.35 -4.16
CA ARG A 162 11.74 12.21 -5.22
C ARG A 162 11.65 13.69 -4.86
N LYS A 163 10.49 14.12 -4.34
CA LYS A 163 10.29 15.50 -3.89
C LYS A 163 11.25 15.91 -2.77
N LEU A 164 11.47 15.03 -1.78
CA LEU A 164 12.44 15.28 -0.71
C LEU A 164 13.87 15.38 -1.24
N ASP A 165 14.27 14.43 -2.10
CA ASP A 165 15.62 14.40 -2.67
C ASP A 165 15.91 15.65 -3.53
N ASP A 166 14.97 16.04 -4.38
CA ASP A 166 15.06 17.24 -5.21
C ASP A 166 15.15 18.53 -4.37
N SER A 167 14.35 18.61 -3.30
CA SER A 167 14.31 19.79 -2.43
C SER A 167 15.60 19.92 -1.63
N LEU A 168 16.13 18.80 -1.14
CA LEU A 168 17.40 18.77 -0.43
C LEU A 168 18.57 19.16 -1.35
N ALA A 169 18.59 18.66 -2.59
CA ALA A 169 19.61 19.03 -3.57
C ALA A 169 19.59 20.55 -3.84
N LYS A 170 18.40 21.11 -4.10
CA LYS A 170 18.23 22.56 -4.32
C LYS A 170 18.65 23.38 -3.10
N MET A 171 18.28 22.95 -1.90
CA MET A 171 18.62 23.69 -0.68
C MET A 171 20.13 23.68 -0.41
N ARG A 172 20.80 22.55 -0.63
CA ARG A 172 22.27 22.48 -0.51
C ARG A 172 22.97 23.39 -1.52
N MET A 173 22.48 23.44 -2.76
CA MET A 173 23.02 24.37 -3.76
C MET A 173 22.80 25.82 -3.38
N PHE A 174 21.62 26.16 -2.87
CA PHE A 174 21.33 27.51 -2.37
C PHE A 174 22.27 27.90 -1.22
N GLN A 175 22.45 27.02 -0.24
CA GLN A 175 23.35 27.25 0.89
C GLN A 175 24.79 27.47 0.44
N LYS A 176 25.28 26.63 -0.48
CA LYS A 176 26.61 26.81 -1.09
C LYS A 176 26.75 28.18 -1.75
N ASN A 177 25.78 28.60 -2.56
CA ASN A 177 25.82 29.88 -3.26
C ASN A 177 25.78 31.06 -2.26
N MET A 178 25.02 30.94 -1.18
CA MET A 178 24.99 31.93 -0.09
C MET A 178 26.34 32.02 0.61
N ASP A 179 26.96 30.90 0.96
CA ASP A 179 28.27 30.86 1.61
C ASP A 179 29.35 31.50 0.72
N GLU A 180 29.34 31.21 -0.60
CA GLU A 180 30.23 31.84 -1.57
C GLU A 180 30.00 33.36 -1.68
N ALA A 181 28.75 33.82 -1.73
CA ALA A 181 28.42 35.23 -1.79
C ALA A 181 28.82 35.98 -0.50
N SER A 182 28.57 35.39 0.67
CA SER A 182 29.00 35.93 1.96
C SER A 182 30.53 36.00 2.07
N GLY A 183 31.24 34.98 1.59
CA GLY A 183 32.71 35.00 1.53
C GLY A 183 33.25 36.13 0.65
N ARG A 184 32.67 36.32 -0.54
CA ARG A 184 33.02 37.43 -1.44
C ARG A 184 32.72 38.79 -0.82
N LEU A 185 31.57 38.94 -0.18
CA LEU A 185 31.20 40.18 0.50
C LEU A 185 32.19 40.51 1.62
N GLY A 186 32.55 39.53 2.45
CA GLY A 186 33.54 39.72 3.51
C GLY A 186 34.93 40.11 2.99
N ALA A 187 35.36 39.56 1.85
CA ALA A 187 36.61 39.96 1.20
C ALA A 187 36.57 41.41 0.71
N VAL A 188 35.46 41.82 0.09
CA VAL A 188 35.25 43.22 -0.36
C VAL A 188 35.20 44.18 0.82
N GLU A 189 34.49 43.83 1.90
CA GLU A 189 34.43 44.65 3.11
C GLU A 189 35.80 44.79 3.78
N SER A 190 36.60 43.72 3.80
CA SER A 190 37.97 43.76 4.32
C SER A 190 38.87 44.69 3.50
N THR A 191 38.77 44.61 2.17
CA THR A 191 39.49 45.49 1.24
C THR A 191 39.10 46.95 1.46
N LYS A 192 37.80 47.24 1.54
CA LYS A 192 37.29 48.58 1.82
C LYS A 192 37.79 49.13 3.16
N ASN A 193 37.81 48.30 4.20
CA ASN A 193 38.27 48.72 5.53
C ASN A 193 39.78 48.97 5.61
N SER A 194 40.57 48.39 4.70
CA SER A 194 42.00 48.68 4.59
C SER A 194 42.33 49.98 3.87
N TRP A 195 41.36 50.61 3.19
CA TRP A 195 41.57 51.89 2.52
C TRP A 195 41.80 53.01 3.55
N THR A 196 42.98 53.63 3.48
CA THR A 196 43.33 54.83 4.25
C THR A 196 43.09 56.09 3.42
N ASN A 197 43.01 57.26 4.06
CA ASN A 197 43.00 58.53 3.31
C ASN A 197 44.43 58.94 2.97
N PRO A 198 44.73 59.37 1.74
CA PRO A 198 46.05 59.87 1.38
C PRO A 198 46.40 61.06 2.27
N THR A 199 47.59 61.03 2.88
CA THR A 199 48.09 62.15 3.71
C THR A 199 48.91 63.15 2.92
N ASP A 200 49.37 62.76 1.72
CA ASP A 200 50.09 63.61 0.78
C ASP A 200 49.72 63.24 -0.68
N VAL A 201 49.77 64.21 -1.60
CA VAL A 201 49.36 64.06 -3.02
C VAL A 201 50.26 63.05 -3.76
N SER A 202 51.48 62.86 -3.27
CA SER A 202 52.46 61.89 -3.78
C SER A 202 52.05 60.42 -3.58
N GLN A 203 51.17 60.11 -2.62
CA GLN A 203 50.70 58.75 -2.30
C GLN A 203 49.52 58.28 -3.15
N VAL A 204 48.83 59.23 -3.80
CA VAL A 204 47.61 58.98 -4.58
C VAL A 204 47.82 58.00 -5.75
N PRO A 205 48.94 58.01 -6.50
CA PRO A 205 49.16 57.05 -7.58
C PRO A 205 49.31 55.60 -7.08
N GLU A 206 50.01 55.39 -5.96
CA GLU A 206 50.25 54.08 -5.36
C GLU A 206 48.96 53.48 -4.79
N MET A 207 48.12 54.31 -4.15
CA MET A 207 46.81 53.90 -3.61
C MET A 207 45.76 53.61 -4.69
N LEU A 208 45.96 54.09 -5.93
CA LEU A 208 45.09 53.79 -7.08
C LEU A 208 45.47 52.47 -7.78
N GLU A 209 46.70 51.96 -7.59
CA GLU A 209 47.13 50.65 -8.13
C GLU A 209 46.60 49.47 -7.29
N ASP A 210 46.27 49.71 -6.01
CA ASP A 210 45.74 48.71 -5.06
C ASP A 210 44.19 48.59 -5.07
N LEU A 211 43.50 49.29 -5.98
CA LEU A 211 42.03 49.26 -6.18
C LEU A 211 41.59 48.24 -7.25
#